data_AF-A0A9D5MY64-F1
#
_entry.id   AF-A0A9D5MY64-F1
#
_cell.length_a   1.000
_cell.length_b   1.000
_cell.length_c   1.000
_cell.angle_alpha   90.00
_cell.angle_beta   90.00
_cell.angle_gamma   90.00
#
_symmetry.space_group_name_H-M   'P 1'
#
loop_
_entity.id
_entity.type
_entity.pdbx_description
1 polymer ?
#
loop_
_entity_poly.entity_id
_entity_poly.type
_entity_poly.pdbx_seq_one_letter_code
_entity_poly.pdbx_strand_id
1 'polypeptide(L)'
;MNRKIRDRWKELIIRNRQSGGYLLKKIISRKIYTILRGILLFGLCFLILQPLLNKISLSFMEEKDLYDQTIIVVPRNFTIGNYRLVSQLIDYWKALGNSIVISTLVSVIQVAFATIVGYGFARFKFPFKKIWFACVILVIIVPPQTIMSSLYLNFRFFDIFGIIKFFTGQTINLQKSIIPYLLLCMTTMGLKSGLYIFMTRQYFRGIPKELEEAAYMDGCGNLKTFVKIMLPDAKPILTSCFLFAFVWQWTDSFYSKMFLGNITLLS
;
A
#
# COMPACT_ATOMS: atom_id res chain seq x y z
N MET A 1 -41.25 -24.18 -25.49
CA MET A 1 -40.24 -23.24 -26.03
C MET A 1 -40.96 -22.01 -26.60
N ASN A 2 -40.70 -20.83 -26.03
CA ASN A 2 -41.50 -19.60 -26.19
C ASN A 2 -41.53 -19.10 -27.66
N ARG A 3 -42.71 -18.81 -28.25
CA ARG A 3 -42.85 -18.38 -29.67
C ARG A 3 -41.87 -17.26 -30.07
N LYS A 4 -41.68 -16.27 -29.19
CA LYS A 4 -40.71 -15.17 -29.33
C LYS A 4 -39.27 -15.60 -29.61
N ILE A 5 -38.83 -16.73 -29.05
CA ILE A 5 -37.46 -17.24 -29.24
C ILE A 5 -37.33 -17.78 -30.67
N ARG A 6 -38.33 -18.54 -31.13
CA ARG A 6 -38.35 -19.11 -32.48
C ARG A 6 -38.34 -18.01 -33.56
N ASP A 7 -39.06 -16.93 -33.35
CA ASP A 7 -39.11 -15.82 -34.32
C ASP A 7 -37.79 -15.06 -34.39
N ARG A 8 -37.14 -14.80 -33.24
CA ARG A 8 -35.78 -14.25 -33.18
C ARG A 8 -34.76 -15.09 -33.93
N TRP A 9 -34.83 -16.42 -33.81
CA TRP A 9 -33.92 -17.32 -34.54
C TRP A 9 -34.13 -17.24 -36.05
N LYS A 10 -35.39 -17.19 -36.52
CA LYS A 10 -35.71 -17.03 -37.94
C LYS A 10 -35.17 -15.73 -38.51
N GLU A 11 -35.36 -14.61 -37.82
CA GLU A 11 -34.79 -13.31 -38.22
C GLU A 11 -33.26 -13.34 -38.28
N LEU A 12 -32.61 -13.99 -37.31
CA LEU A 12 -31.16 -14.10 -37.25
C LEU A 12 -30.59 -14.93 -38.40
N ILE A 13 -31.29 -16.00 -38.79
CA ILE A 13 -30.94 -16.85 -39.94
C ILE A 13 -31.07 -16.05 -41.26
N ILE A 14 -32.16 -15.30 -41.43
CA ILE A 14 -32.38 -14.46 -42.63
C ILE A 14 -31.30 -13.39 -42.73
N ARG A 15 -31.04 -12.66 -41.63
CA ARG A 15 -29.99 -11.63 -41.57
C ARG A 15 -28.61 -12.21 -41.83
N ASN A 16 -28.32 -13.40 -41.29
CA ASN A 16 -27.03 -14.05 -41.51
C ASN A 16 -26.85 -14.47 -42.98
N ARG A 17 -27.90 -14.98 -43.62
CA ARG A 17 -27.91 -15.33 -45.05
C ARG A 17 -27.68 -14.10 -45.94
N GLN A 18 -28.28 -12.97 -45.60
CA GLN A 18 -28.04 -11.68 -46.28
C GLN A 18 -26.61 -11.15 -46.07
N SER A 19 -25.97 -11.48 -44.94
CA SER A 19 -24.59 -11.06 -44.61
C SER A 19 -23.49 -12.04 -45.05
N GLY A 20 -23.82 -13.07 -45.83
CA GLY A 20 -22.84 -14.09 -46.26
C GLY A 20 -22.19 -14.89 -45.12
N GLY A 21 -22.87 -15.07 -43.98
CA GLY A 21 -22.34 -15.82 -42.83
C GLY A 21 -21.49 -15.02 -41.83
N TYR A 22 -21.19 -13.75 -42.13
CA TYR A 22 -20.35 -12.89 -41.27
C TYR A 22 -20.97 -12.65 -39.89
N LEU A 23 -22.30 -12.45 -39.81
CA LEU A 23 -22.97 -12.16 -38.54
C LEU A 23 -22.88 -13.33 -37.55
N LEU A 24 -23.06 -14.56 -38.02
CA LEU A 24 -22.96 -15.75 -37.17
C LEU A 24 -21.51 -15.98 -36.71
N LYS A 25 -20.53 -15.81 -37.61
CA LYS A 25 -19.10 -15.88 -37.27
C LYS A 25 -18.71 -14.83 -36.24
N LYS A 26 -19.21 -13.60 -36.35
CA LYS A 26 -18.98 -12.50 -35.40
C LYS A 26 -19.63 -12.78 -34.04
N ILE A 27 -20.85 -13.32 -34.01
CA ILE A 27 -21.54 -13.67 -32.76
C ILE A 27 -20.83 -14.83 -32.04
N ILE A 28 -20.48 -15.89 -32.78
CA ILE A 28 -19.73 -17.04 -32.24
C ILE A 28 -18.38 -16.59 -31.71
N SER A 29 -17.60 -15.85 -32.50
CA SER A 29 -16.30 -15.32 -32.08
C SER A 29 -16.39 -14.46 -30.82
N ARG A 30 -17.39 -13.58 -30.73
CA ARG A 30 -17.63 -12.76 -29.52
C ARG A 30 -17.99 -13.62 -28.30
N LYS A 31 -18.84 -14.64 -28.46
CA LYS A 31 -19.23 -15.54 -27.38
C LYS A 31 -18.05 -16.40 -26.91
N ILE A 32 -17.28 -16.96 -27.84
CA ILE A 32 -16.04 -17.70 -27.53
C ILE A 32 -15.07 -16.81 -26.77
N TYR A 33 -14.83 -15.57 -27.24
CA TYR A 33 -13.95 -14.63 -26.56
C TYR A 33 -14.43 -14.33 -25.13
N THR A 34 -15.74 -14.12 -24.91
CA THR A 34 -16.29 -13.90 -23.57
C THR A 34 -16.11 -15.13 -22.67
N ILE A 35 -16.32 -16.34 -23.19
CA ILE A 35 -16.14 -17.59 -22.43
C ILE A 35 -14.66 -17.80 -22.08
N LEU A 36 -13.76 -17.70 -23.07
CA LEU A 36 -12.31 -17.84 -22.85
C LEU A 36 -11.80 -16.80 -21.85
N ARG A 37 -12.22 -15.53 -21.99
CA ARG A 37 -11.91 -14.47 -21.02
C ARG A 37 -12.45 -14.81 -19.63
N GLY A 38 -13.67 -15.34 -19.54
CA GLY A 38 -14.28 -15.77 -18.29
C GLY A 38 -13.49 -16.88 -17.59
N ILE A 39 -13.10 -17.92 -18.33
CA ILE A 39 -12.29 -19.04 -17.83
C ILE A 39 -10.91 -18.53 -17.37
N LEU A 40 -10.26 -17.68 -18.16
CA LEU A 40 -8.96 -17.11 -17.81
C LEU A 40 -9.04 -16.26 -16.55
N LEU A 41 -10.03 -15.37 -16.44
CA LEU A 41 -10.24 -14.54 -15.24
C LEU A 41 -10.55 -15.40 -14.01
N PHE A 42 -11.41 -16.42 -14.16
CA PHE A 42 -11.72 -17.34 -13.07
C PHE A 42 -10.48 -18.10 -12.61
N GLY A 43 -9.68 -18.64 -13.54
CA GLY A 43 -8.43 -19.33 -13.23
C GLY A 43 -7.44 -18.43 -12.51
N LEU A 44 -7.29 -17.18 -12.96
CA LEU A 44 -6.41 -16.20 -12.31
C LEU A 44 -6.90 -15.82 -10.90
N CYS A 45 -8.21 -15.62 -10.72
CA CYS A 45 -8.79 -15.40 -9.40
C CYS A 45 -8.57 -16.61 -8.48
N PHE A 46 -8.76 -17.83 -8.97
CA PHE A 46 -8.53 -19.04 -8.21
C PHE A 46 -7.06 -19.16 -7.77
N LEU A 47 -6.11 -18.96 -8.68
CA LEU A 47 -4.68 -19.01 -8.38
C LEU A 47 -4.28 -17.99 -7.29
N ILE A 48 -4.86 -16.79 -7.31
CA ILE A 48 -4.61 -15.76 -6.29
C ILE A 48 -5.25 -16.12 -4.94
N LEU A 49 -6.47 -16.66 -4.94
CA LEU A 49 -7.21 -16.96 -3.71
C LEU A 49 -6.79 -18.28 -3.07
N GLN A 50 -6.29 -19.25 -3.84
CA GLN A 50 -5.90 -20.57 -3.36
C GLN A 50 -4.96 -20.54 -2.14
N PRO A 51 -3.84 -19.79 -2.11
CA PRO A 51 -2.97 -19.75 -0.92
C PRO A 51 -3.69 -19.16 0.31
N LEU A 52 -4.63 -18.22 0.12
CA LEU A 52 -5.42 -17.66 1.21
C LEU A 52 -6.39 -18.71 1.77
N LEU A 53 -7.08 -19.45 0.90
CA LEU A 53 -7.97 -20.55 1.30
C LEU A 53 -7.20 -21.64 2.05
N ASN A 54 -5.99 -21.97 1.60
CA ASN A 54 -5.12 -22.91 2.29
C ASN A 54 -4.73 -22.41 3.69
N LYS A 55 -4.41 -21.13 3.86
CA LYS A 55 -4.11 -20.55 5.18
C LYS A 55 -5.31 -20.58 6.12
N ILE A 56 -6.52 -20.32 5.61
CA ILE A 56 -7.76 -20.45 6.39
C ILE A 56 -7.98 -21.90 6.82
N SER A 57 -7.74 -22.86 5.92
CA SER A 57 -7.86 -24.27 6.28
C SER A 57 -6.82 -24.70 7.32
N LEU A 58 -5.55 -24.35 7.11
CA LEU A 58 -4.44 -24.62 8.02
C LEU A 58 -4.72 -24.06 9.43
N SER A 59 -5.40 -22.92 9.56
CA SER A 59 -5.74 -22.38 10.88
C SER A 59 -6.72 -23.24 11.68
N PHE A 60 -7.47 -24.14 11.02
CA PHE A 60 -8.37 -25.11 11.65
C PHE A 60 -7.77 -26.52 11.77
N MET A 61 -6.54 -26.76 11.31
CA MET A 61 -5.87 -28.07 11.41
C MET A 61 -5.25 -28.27 12.79
N GLU A 62 -5.32 -29.50 13.33
CA GLU A 62 -4.50 -29.90 14.47
C GLU A 62 -3.04 -30.12 14.05
N GLU A 63 -2.11 -30.05 15.00
CA GLU A 63 -0.67 -30.22 14.74
C GLU A 63 -0.34 -31.54 14.03
N LYS A 64 -1.04 -32.63 14.39
CA LYS A 64 -0.88 -33.95 13.74
C LYS A 64 -1.28 -33.95 12.26
N ASP A 65 -2.23 -33.09 11.86
CA ASP A 65 -2.64 -32.97 10.46
C ASP A 65 -1.54 -32.30 9.61
N LEU A 66 -0.66 -31.51 10.23
CA LEU A 66 0.45 -30.85 9.54
C LEU A 66 1.59 -31.82 9.17
N TYR A 67 1.68 -32.96 9.86
CA TYR A 67 2.67 -34.00 9.60
C TYR A 67 2.19 -35.08 8.62
N ASP A 68 0.89 -35.11 8.31
CA ASP A 68 0.30 -36.05 7.36
C ASP A 68 0.31 -35.47 5.93
N GLN A 69 1.20 -36.00 5.08
CA GLN A 69 1.34 -35.56 3.69
C GLN A 69 0.09 -35.82 2.82
N THR A 70 -0.86 -36.63 3.30
CA THR A 70 -2.14 -36.86 2.60
C THR A 70 -3.16 -35.74 2.84
N ILE A 71 -2.95 -34.88 3.83
CA ILE A 71 -3.83 -33.76 4.18
C ILE A 71 -3.33 -32.48 3.49
N ILE A 72 -4.00 -32.09 2.41
CA ILE A 72 -3.57 -30.95 1.57
C ILE A 72 -4.37 -29.68 1.86
N VAL A 73 -5.71 -29.77 1.94
CA VAL A 73 -6.61 -28.60 1.99
C VAL A 73 -7.78 -28.75 2.95
N VAL A 74 -8.23 -29.95 3.31
CA VAL A 74 -9.37 -30.12 4.22
C VAL A 74 -8.87 -30.74 5.52
N PRO A 75 -9.08 -30.09 6.68
CA PRO A 75 -8.61 -30.64 7.96
C PRO A 75 -9.33 -31.95 8.22
N ARG A 76 -8.58 -32.97 8.65
CA ARG A 76 -9.17 -34.24 9.10
C ARG A 76 -9.63 -34.11 10.54
N ASN A 77 -8.88 -33.34 11.33
CA ASN A 77 -9.15 -33.03 12.72
C ASN A 77 -9.35 -31.52 12.85
N PHE A 78 -10.62 -31.10 12.73
CA PHE A 78 -11.00 -29.69 12.84
C PHE A 78 -10.86 -29.20 14.29
N THR A 79 -10.12 -28.11 14.49
CA THR A 79 -9.92 -27.49 15.79
C THR A 79 -10.01 -25.96 15.75
N ILE A 80 -10.51 -25.37 16.84
CA ILE A 80 -10.48 -23.92 17.09
C ILE A 80 -9.41 -23.60 18.17
N GLY A 81 -8.73 -24.63 18.69
CA GLY A 81 -7.71 -24.49 19.74
C GLY A 81 -6.59 -23.51 19.37
N ASN A 82 -6.19 -23.49 18.09
CA ASN A 82 -5.18 -22.57 17.55
C ASN A 82 -5.51 -21.09 17.83
N TYR A 83 -6.78 -20.68 17.68
CA TYR A 83 -7.19 -19.31 17.93
C TYR A 83 -7.14 -18.94 19.42
N ARG A 84 -7.50 -19.87 20.31
CA ARG A 84 -7.40 -19.68 21.76
C ARG A 84 -5.94 -19.57 22.20
N LEU A 85 -5.11 -20.45 21.67
CA LEU A 85 -3.67 -20.50 21.94
C LEU A 85 -2.99 -19.20 21.49
N VAL A 86 -3.24 -18.73 20.26
CA VAL A 86 -2.72 -17.44 19.78
C VAL A 86 -3.24 -16.28 20.63
N SER A 87 -4.53 -16.27 20.96
CA SER A 87 -5.09 -15.20 21.80
C SER A 87 -4.40 -15.07 23.16
N GLN A 88 -3.93 -16.18 23.75
CA GLN A 88 -3.24 -16.20 25.04
C GLN A 88 -1.74 -15.91 24.92
N LEU A 89 -1.08 -16.37 23.86
CA LEU A 89 0.38 -16.25 23.73
C LEU A 89 0.86 -14.85 23.34
N ILE A 90 0.10 -14.12 22.53
CA ILE A 90 0.54 -12.83 21.97
C ILE A 90 -0.29 -11.63 22.43
N ASP A 91 -1.20 -11.82 23.39
CA ASP A 91 -2.23 -10.83 23.76
C ASP A 91 -2.91 -10.26 22.51
N TYR A 92 -3.53 -11.14 21.70
CA TYR A 92 -3.95 -10.85 20.32
C TYR A 92 -4.68 -9.50 20.15
N TRP A 93 -5.62 -9.17 21.03
CA TRP A 93 -6.39 -7.92 20.95
C TRP A 93 -5.53 -6.68 21.17
N LYS A 94 -4.55 -6.74 22.08
CA LYS A 94 -3.60 -5.66 22.32
C LYS A 94 -2.65 -5.52 21.13
N ALA A 95 -2.13 -6.63 20.61
CA ALA A 95 -1.29 -6.64 19.43
C ALA A 95 -2.02 -6.09 18.19
N LEU A 96 -3.28 -6.48 17.99
CA LEU A 96 -4.14 -5.97 16.92
C LEU A 96 -4.37 -4.47 17.05
N GLY A 97 -4.73 -4.00 18.24
CA GLY A 97 -4.93 -2.57 18.51
C GLY A 97 -3.66 -1.76 18.25
N ASN A 98 -2.51 -2.23 18.74
CA ASN A 98 -1.22 -1.59 18.49
C ASN A 98 -0.90 -1.56 16.98
N SER A 99 -1.04 -2.68 16.27
CA SER A 99 -0.79 -2.76 14.83
C SER A 99 -1.66 -1.79 14.04
N ILE A 100 -2.97 -1.71 14.34
CA ILE A 100 -3.88 -0.75 13.68
C ILE A 100 -3.43 0.68 13.97
N VAL A 101 -3.30 1.04 15.24
CA VAL A 101 -3.01 2.42 15.66
C VAL A 101 -1.67 2.89 15.10
N ILE A 102 -0.63 2.08 15.25
CA ILE A 102 0.72 2.42 14.81
C ILE A 102 0.76 2.49 13.28
N SER A 103 0.18 1.52 12.58
CA SER A 103 0.21 1.51 11.12
C SER A 103 -0.56 2.68 10.52
N THR A 104 -1.74 2.99 11.04
CA THR A 104 -2.52 4.14 10.60
C THR A 104 -1.80 5.45 10.89
N LEU A 105 -1.33 5.65 12.13
CA LEU A 105 -0.67 6.90 12.54
C LEU A 105 0.57 7.19 11.69
N VAL A 106 1.44 6.21 11.55
CA VAL A 106 2.68 6.32 10.76
C VAL A 106 2.35 6.59 9.29
N SER A 107 1.37 5.88 8.72
CA SER A 107 0.98 6.06 7.32
C SER A 107 0.41 7.44 7.03
N VAL A 108 -0.44 7.98 7.92
CA VAL A 108 -1.00 9.34 7.77
C VAL A 108 0.11 10.38 7.78
N ILE A 109 1.01 10.31 8.76
CA ILE A 109 2.13 11.25 8.88
C ILE A 109 3.03 11.15 7.65
N GLN A 110 3.38 9.93 7.25
CA GLN A 110 4.26 9.71 6.12
C GLN A 110 3.68 10.26 4.82
N VAL A 111 2.40 10.01 4.53
CA VAL A 111 1.74 10.55 3.33
C VAL A 111 1.62 12.06 3.41
N ALA A 112 1.30 12.62 4.57
CA ALA A 112 1.20 14.08 4.75
C ALA A 112 2.51 14.78 4.40
N PHE A 113 3.63 14.34 4.98
CA PHE A 113 4.95 14.94 4.72
C PHE A 113 5.44 14.65 3.29
N ALA A 114 5.25 13.43 2.78
CA ALA A 114 5.60 13.11 1.40
C ALA A 114 4.82 13.96 0.38
N THR A 115 3.56 14.30 0.68
CA THR A 115 2.72 15.16 -0.17
C THR A 115 3.23 16.60 -0.19
N ILE A 116 3.60 17.15 0.98
CA ILE A 116 4.19 18.49 1.08
C ILE A 116 5.48 18.55 0.25
N VAL A 117 6.36 17.57 0.43
CA VAL A 117 7.63 17.48 -0.30
C VAL A 117 7.38 17.29 -1.81
N GLY A 118 6.46 16.40 -2.18
CA GLY A 118 6.08 16.13 -3.58
C GLY A 118 5.51 17.36 -4.28
N TYR A 119 4.66 18.13 -3.60
CA TYR A 119 4.15 19.42 -4.08
C TYR A 119 5.28 20.43 -4.25
N GLY A 120 6.19 20.52 -3.26
CA GLY A 120 7.45 21.26 -3.31
C GLY A 120 8.23 21.02 -4.59
N PHE A 121 8.54 19.75 -4.87
CA PHE A 121 9.25 19.33 -6.08
C PHE A 121 8.44 19.48 -7.37
N ALA A 122 7.12 19.51 -7.33
CA ALA A 122 6.31 19.70 -8.52
C ALA A 122 6.26 21.18 -8.93
N ARG A 123 5.97 22.08 -7.99
CA ARG A 123 5.60 23.47 -8.31
C ARG A 123 6.71 24.49 -8.11
N PHE A 124 7.55 24.35 -7.09
CA PHE A 124 8.54 25.36 -6.79
C PHE A 124 9.84 25.17 -7.57
N LYS A 125 10.50 26.29 -7.88
CA LYS A 125 11.86 26.33 -8.41
C LYS A 125 12.78 26.71 -7.25
N PHE A 126 13.79 25.89 -6.99
CA PHE A 126 14.78 26.09 -5.94
C PHE A 126 16.14 25.56 -6.41
N PRO A 127 17.26 26.07 -5.85
CA PRO A 127 18.59 25.65 -6.28
C PRO A 127 18.79 24.14 -6.12
N PHE A 128 19.50 23.54 -7.06
CA PHE A 128 19.83 22.11 -7.07
C PHE A 128 18.63 21.14 -7.05
N LYS A 129 17.44 21.58 -7.44
CA LYS A 129 16.21 20.76 -7.49
C LYS A 129 16.40 19.38 -8.13
N LYS A 130 17.19 19.29 -9.21
CA LYS A 130 17.49 18.01 -9.88
C LYS A 130 18.33 17.07 -9.02
N ILE A 131 19.31 17.60 -8.28
CA ILE A 131 20.17 16.83 -7.37
C ILE A 131 19.32 16.32 -6.20
N TRP A 132 18.55 17.18 -5.55
CA TRP A 132 17.67 16.78 -4.46
C TRP A 132 16.64 15.74 -4.90
N PHE A 133 16.11 15.86 -6.12
CA PHE A 133 15.22 14.83 -6.65
C PHE A 133 15.96 13.52 -6.95
N ALA A 134 17.22 13.57 -7.41
CA ALA A 134 18.04 12.38 -7.54
C ALA A 134 18.27 11.69 -6.18
N CYS A 135 18.44 12.44 -5.09
CA CYS A 135 18.49 11.89 -3.73
C CYS A 135 17.18 11.16 -3.36
N VAL A 136 16.02 11.70 -3.72
CA VAL A 136 14.73 11.00 -3.55
C VAL A 136 14.71 9.68 -4.29
N ILE A 137 15.21 9.64 -5.53
CA ILE A 137 15.32 8.39 -6.31
C ILE A 137 16.30 7.40 -5.65
N LEU A 138 17.42 7.88 -5.11
CA LEU A 138 18.36 7.03 -4.37
C LEU A 138 17.70 6.36 -3.15
N VAL A 139 16.85 7.07 -2.41
CA VAL A 139 16.09 6.48 -1.28
C VAL A 139 15.15 5.35 -1.71
N ILE A 140 14.68 5.36 -2.96
CA ILE A 140 13.86 4.26 -3.50
C ILE A 140 14.73 3.02 -3.78
N ILE A 141 15.94 3.24 -4.29
CA ILE A 141 16.84 2.19 -4.78
C ILE A 141 17.63 1.55 -3.63
N VAL A 142 18.10 2.35 -2.68
CA VAL A 142 18.95 1.87 -1.58
C VAL A 142 18.09 1.08 -0.58
N PRO A 143 18.38 -0.22 -0.37
CA PRO A 143 17.62 -1.03 0.56
C PRO A 143 17.92 -0.60 2.01
N PRO A 144 16.91 -0.43 2.89
CA PRO A 144 17.12 0.05 4.25
C PRO A 144 17.99 -0.89 5.10
N GLN A 145 18.10 -2.16 4.72
CA GLN A 145 18.95 -3.15 5.37
C GLN A 145 20.44 -2.78 5.30
N THR A 146 20.91 -2.09 4.26
CA THR A 146 22.34 -1.72 4.14
C THR A 146 22.76 -0.66 5.14
N ILE A 147 21.82 0.17 5.59
CA ILE A 147 22.05 1.23 6.58
C ILE A 147 21.56 0.87 7.97
N MET A 148 21.15 -0.40 8.21
CA MET A 148 20.52 -0.85 9.45
C MET A 148 21.37 -0.52 10.68
N SER A 149 22.66 -0.88 10.69
CA SER A 149 23.54 -0.66 11.84
C SER A 149 23.70 0.83 12.16
N SER A 150 23.92 1.65 11.12
CA SER A 150 24.04 3.11 11.26
C SER A 150 22.75 3.72 11.78
N LEU A 151 21.61 3.27 11.26
CA LEU A 151 20.30 3.76 11.64
C LEU A 151 19.97 3.39 13.09
N TYR A 152 20.27 2.16 13.51
CA TYR A 152 20.10 1.71 14.89
C TYR A 152 20.94 2.55 15.87
N LEU A 153 22.23 2.76 15.56
CA LEU A 153 23.12 3.56 16.39
C LEU A 153 22.67 5.02 16.49
N ASN A 154 22.17 5.60 15.39
CA ASN A 154 21.68 6.97 15.35
C ASN A 154 20.50 7.19 16.32
N PHE A 155 19.56 6.24 16.40
CA PHE A 155 18.44 6.34 17.35
C PHE A 155 18.77 5.86 18.76
N ARG A 156 19.84 5.05 18.94
CA ARG A 156 20.33 4.64 20.26
C ARG A 156 21.09 5.77 20.96
N PHE A 157 21.90 6.51 20.22
CA PHE A 157 22.70 7.64 20.68
C PHE A 157 22.20 8.92 20.02
N PHE A 158 20.90 9.17 20.11
CA PHE A 158 20.26 10.27 19.41
C PHE A 158 20.74 11.60 19.96
N ASP A 159 21.28 12.41 19.05
CA ASP A 159 21.70 13.77 19.32
C ASP A 159 21.54 14.62 18.06
N ILE A 160 20.85 15.75 18.20
CA ILE A 160 20.64 16.70 17.11
C ILE A 160 21.91 17.54 17.02
N PHE A 161 22.82 17.16 16.13
CA PHE A 161 24.10 17.84 15.88
C PHE A 161 25.02 17.99 17.12
N GLY A 162 24.84 17.20 18.18
CA GLY A 162 25.66 17.30 19.39
C GLY A 162 25.10 18.24 20.47
N ILE A 163 23.97 18.90 20.19
CA ILE A 163 23.37 19.91 21.06
C ILE A 163 22.88 19.28 22.37
N ILE A 164 22.28 18.09 22.31
CA ILE A 164 21.73 17.42 23.49
C ILE A 164 22.86 17.01 24.43
N LYS A 165 23.93 16.41 23.90
CA LYS A 165 25.11 16.09 24.69
C LYS A 165 25.78 17.33 25.25
N PHE A 166 25.78 18.45 24.52
CA PHE A 166 26.34 19.71 25.01
C PHE A 166 25.61 20.25 26.25
N PHE A 167 24.28 20.22 26.27
CA PHE A 167 23.49 20.72 27.41
C PHE A 167 23.29 19.70 28.53
N THR A 168 23.13 18.42 28.21
CA THR A 168 22.75 17.37 29.16
C THR A 168 23.93 16.47 29.56
N GLY A 169 25.06 16.55 28.86
CA GLY A 169 26.23 15.68 29.07
C GLY A 169 26.06 14.24 28.57
N GLN A 170 24.86 13.87 28.11
CA GLN A 170 24.50 12.52 27.66
C GLN A 170 23.65 12.58 26.38
N THR A 171 23.61 11.46 25.65
CA THR A 171 22.74 11.31 24.46
C THR A 171 21.41 10.67 24.86
N ILE A 172 20.37 10.87 24.04
CA ILE A 172 19.05 10.30 24.29
C ILE A 172 18.93 8.97 23.55
N ASN A 173 18.41 7.96 24.25
CA ASN A 173 18.07 6.68 23.63
C ASN A 173 16.59 6.67 23.23
N LEU A 174 16.31 6.70 21.92
CA LEU A 174 14.96 6.65 21.37
C LEU A 174 14.50 5.22 21.03
N GLN A 175 15.33 4.21 21.30
CA GLN A 175 14.96 2.81 21.11
C GLN A 175 13.83 2.38 22.03
N LYS A 176 13.16 1.28 21.66
CA LYS A 176 11.96 0.76 22.35
C LYS A 176 10.80 1.75 22.38
N SER A 177 10.69 2.58 21.35
CA SER A 177 9.64 3.60 21.24
C SER A 177 9.17 3.76 19.79
N ILE A 178 8.01 4.39 19.60
CA ILE A 178 7.50 4.75 18.27
C ILE A 178 8.19 5.98 17.68
N ILE A 179 8.98 6.72 18.46
CA ILE A 179 9.54 8.01 18.06
C ILE A 179 10.44 7.89 16.82
N PRO A 180 11.33 6.87 16.68
CA PRO A 180 12.11 6.66 15.46
C PRO A 180 11.25 6.55 14.20
N TYR A 181 10.11 5.85 14.27
CA TYR A 181 9.17 5.76 13.14
C TYR A 181 8.61 7.12 12.74
N LEU A 182 8.15 7.89 13.72
CA LEU A 182 7.58 9.21 13.47
C LEU A 182 8.62 10.15 12.87
N LEU A 183 9.84 10.18 13.44
CA LEU A 183 10.93 11.01 12.94
C LEU A 183 11.31 10.65 11.50
N LEU A 184 11.45 9.36 11.19
CA LEU A 184 11.74 8.92 9.82
C LEU A 184 10.63 9.31 8.85
N CYS A 185 9.35 9.21 9.25
CA CYS A 185 8.24 9.59 8.37
C CYS A 185 8.15 11.11 8.16
N MET A 186 8.31 11.90 9.22
CA MET A 186 8.32 13.36 9.14
C MET A 186 9.49 13.89 8.30
N THR A 187 10.65 13.24 8.39
CA THR A 187 11.84 13.56 7.58
C THR A 187 11.82 12.89 6.20
N THR A 188 10.75 12.19 5.84
CA THR A 188 10.59 11.45 4.58
C THR A 188 11.70 10.43 4.29
N MET A 189 12.28 9.87 5.35
CA MET A 189 13.25 8.77 5.36
C MET A 189 12.62 7.43 5.78
N GLY A 190 11.32 7.42 6.09
CA GLY A 190 10.57 6.22 6.48
C GLY A 190 10.37 5.22 5.33
N LEU A 191 9.81 4.06 5.65
CA LEU A 191 9.62 2.93 4.75
C LEU A 191 8.97 3.35 3.40
N LYS A 192 9.73 3.27 2.30
CA LYS A 192 9.25 3.62 0.94
C LYS A 192 8.84 5.09 0.75
N SER A 193 9.26 6.01 1.63
CA SER A 193 8.92 7.45 1.53
C SER A 193 9.29 8.08 0.19
N GLY A 194 10.44 7.71 -0.39
CA GLY A 194 10.87 8.21 -1.69
C GLY A 194 9.86 7.91 -2.81
N LEU A 195 9.19 6.76 -2.76
CA LEU A 195 8.16 6.38 -3.73
C LEU A 195 6.93 7.28 -3.60
N TYR A 196 6.52 7.62 -2.37
CA TYR A 196 5.37 8.50 -2.16
C TYR A 196 5.64 9.93 -2.60
N ILE A 197 6.85 10.44 -2.35
CA ILE A 197 7.29 11.73 -2.90
C ILE A 197 7.25 11.69 -4.43
N PHE A 198 7.78 10.62 -5.03
CA PHE A 198 7.76 10.45 -6.47
C PHE A 198 6.32 10.45 -7.03
N MET A 199 5.44 9.61 -6.48
CA MET A 199 4.04 9.49 -6.90
C MET A 199 3.26 10.79 -6.78
N THR A 200 3.32 11.45 -5.61
CA THR A 200 2.62 12.72 -5.37
C THR A 200 3.18 13.84 -6.25
N ARG A 201 4.51 13.92 -6.43
CA ARG A 201 5.12 14.86 -7.38
C ARG A 201 4.63 14.64 -8.81
N GLN A 202 4.60 13.39 -9.27
CA GLN A 202 4.15 13.07 -10.63
C GLN A 202 2.70 13.46 -10.84
N TYR A 203 1.85 13.21 -9.84
CA TYR A 203 0.46 13.65 -9.86
C TYR A 203 0.35 15.18 -9.93
N PHE A 204 1.01 15.90 -9.01
CA PHE A 204 0.95 17.35 -8.99
C PHE A 204 1.52 17.98 -10.27
N ARG A 205 2.50 17.36 -10.94
CA ARG A 205 2.98 17.84 -12.25
C ARG A 205 1.97 17.68 -13.39
N GLY A 206 1.04 16.75 -13.28
CA GLY A 206 -0.01 16.51 -14.27
C GLY A 206 -1.17 17.50 -14.18
N ILE A 207 -1.33 18.19 -13.04
CA ILE A 207 -2.38 19.19 -12.86
C ILE A 207 -2.02 20.48 -13.64
N PRO A 208 -2.96 21.07 -14.40
CA PRO A 208 -2.74 22.34 -15.12
C PRO A 208 -2.27 23.47 -14.18
N LYS A 209 -1.39 24.37 -14.64
CA LYS A 209 -0.87 25.48 -13.82
C LYS A 209 -1.88 26.60 -13.64
N GLU A 210 -2.80 26.71 -14.59
CA GLU A 210 -3.85 27.71 -14.69
C GLU A 210 -4.75 27.69 -13.44
N LEU A 211 -4.92 26.52 -12.80
CA LEU A 211 -5.67 26.39 -11.55
C LEU A 211 -4.99 27.12 -10.37
N GLU A 212 -3.66 27.08 -10.30
CA GLU A 212 -2.91 27.80 -9.27
C GLU A 212 -2.85 29.29 -9.60
N GLU A 213 -2.69 29.65 -10.87
CA GLU A 213 -2.70 31.04 -11.34
C GLU A 213 -4.04 31.72 -11.04
N ALA A 214 -5.17 31.06 -11.31
CA ALA A 214 -6.50 31.55 -10.92
C ALA A 214 -6.60 31.78 -9.39
N ALA A 215 -6.07 30.85 -8.59
CA ALA A 215 -6.02 31.00 -7.14
C ALA A 215 -5.20 32.21 -6.69
N TYR A 216 -4.08 32.48 -7.36
CA TYR A 216 -3.25 33.64 -7.09
C TYR A 216 -3.96 34.95 -7.46
N MET A 217 -4.75 34.95 -8.56
CA MET A 217 -5.61 36.08 -8.92
C MET A 217 -6.73 36.33 -7.90
N ASP A 218 -7.25 35.26 -7.27
CA ASP A 218 -8.20 35.32 -6.14
C ASP A 218 -7.53 35.67 -4.79
N GLY A 219 -6.26 36.06 -4.79
CA GLY A 219 -5.52 36.48 -3.60
C GLY A 219 -5.15 35.32 -2.66
N CYS A 220 -5.12 34.07 -3.14
CA CYS A 220 -4.58 32.97 -2.35
C CYS A 220 -3.05 32.99 -2.34
N GLY A 221 -2.41 32.87 -1.17
CA GLY A 221 -0.97 32.59 -1.10
C GLY A 221 -0.65 31.11 -1.29
N ASN A 222 0.64 30.76 -1.48
CA ASN A 222 1.11 29.40 -1.75
C ASN A 222 0.51 28.31 -0.84
N LEU A 223 0.51 28.53 0.49
CA LEU A 223 -0.03 27.56 1.44
C LEU A 223 -1.55 27.42 1.30
N LYS A 224 -2.26 28.52 1.06
CA LYS A 224 -3.72 28.53 0.87
C LYS A 224 -4.08 27.83 -0.44
N THR A 225 -3.34 28.08 -1.52
CA THR A 225 -3.48 27.37 -2.82
C THR A 225 -3.24 25.87 -2.65
N PHE A 226 -2.18 25.48 -1.92
CA PHE A 226 -1.91 24.08 -1.62
C PHE A 226 -3.08 23.40 -0.88
N VAL A 227 -3.52 23.98 0.25
CA VAL A 227 -4.53 23.34 1.10
C VAL A 227 -5.93 23.37 0.49
N LYS A 228 -6.31 24.46 -0.20
CA LYS A 228 -7.69 24.63 -0.69
C LYS A 228 -7.93 24.08 -2.09
N ILE A 229 -6.90 23.97 -2.93
CA ILE A 229 -7.06 23.61 -4.35
C ILE A 229 -6.29 22.33 -4.65
N MET A 230 -4.99 22.32 -4.37
CA MET A 230 -4.12 21.22 -4.79
C MET A 230 -4.36 19.95 -3.97
N LEU A 231 -4.53 20.07 -2.66
CA LEU A 231 -4.71 18.93 -1.76
C LEU A 231 -6.06 18.21 -1.97
N PRO A 232 -7.21 18.90 -2.13
CA PRO A 232 -8.48 18.25 -2.44
C PRO A 232 -8.50 17.58 -3.82
N ASP A 233 -7.83 18.16 -4.82
CA ASP A 233 -7.67 17.55 -6.13
C ASP A 233 -6.80 16.27 -6.06
N ALA A 234 -5.80 16.25 -5.19
CA ALA A 234 -4.91 15.10 -5.00
C ALA A 234 -5.52 13.90 -4.26
N LYS A 235 -6.79 13.94 -3.83
CA LYS A 235 -7.43 12.82 -3.12
C LYS A 235 -7.18 11.44 -3.76
N PRO A 236 -7.29 11.24 -5.10
CA PRO A 236 -7.06 9.92 -5.70
C PRO A 236 -5.64 9.38 -5.45
N ILE A 237 -4.62 10.22 -5.59
CA ILE A 237 -3.23 9.81 -5.36
C ILE A 237 -2.94 9.65 -3.87
N LEU A 238 -3.51 10.49 -3.01
CA LEU A 238 -3.36 10.38 -1.56
C LEU A 238 -3.98 9.09 -1.02
N THR A 239 -5.14 8.69 -1.51
CA THR A 239 -5.76 7.41 -1.16
C THR A 239 -4.86 6.23 -1.56
N SER A 240 -4.27 6.29 -2.75
CA SER A 240 -3.35 5.25 -3.22
C SER A 240 -2.08 5.18 -2.36
N CYS A 241 -1.47 6.32 -2.06
CA CYS A 241 -0.30 6.40 -1.18
C CYS A 241 -0.61 5.94 0.24
N PHE A 242 -1.76 6.32 0.80
CA PHE A 242 -2.18 5.87 2.13
C PHE A 242 -2.40 4.37 2.19
N LEU A 243 -3.05 3.78 1.18
CA LEU A 243 -3.25 2.34 1.12
C LEU A 243 -1.92 1.59 1.09
N PHE A 244 -0.97 2.01 0.26
CA PHE A 244 0.35 1.39 0.22
C PHE A 244 1.14 1.59 1.51
N ALA A 245 1.12 2.79 2.08
CA ALA A 245 1.75 3.08 3.37
C ALA A 245 1.19 2.20 4.47
N PHE A 246 -0.14 2.08 4.57
CA PHE A 246 -0.79 1.27 5.58
C PHE A 246 -0.44 -0.20 5.43
N VAL A 247 -0.56 -0.76 4.21
CA VAL A 247 -0.27 -2.18 3.97
C VAL A 247 1.18 -2.50 4.29
N TRP A 248 2.14 -1.68 3.83
CA TRP A 248 3.55 -1.95 4.09
C TRP A 248 3.93 -1.76 5.55
N GLN A 249 3.38 -0.75 6.21
CA GLN A 249 3.60 -0.53 7.64
C GLN A 249 2.98 -1.65 8.49
N TRP A 250 1.81 -2.15 8.08
CA TRP A 250 1.16 -3.29 8.73
C TRP A 250 2.00 -4.56 8.65
N THR A 251 2.69 -4.77 7.53
CA THR A 251 3.53 -5.96 7.31
C THR A 251 5.01 -5.73 7.62
N ASP A 252 5.36 -4.59 8.22
CA ASP A 252 6.76 -4.24 8.44
C ASP A 252 7.32 -4.97 9.66
N SER A 253 8.15 -5.97 9.42
CA SER A 253 8.91 -6.65 10.47
C SER A 253 10.34 -6.07 10.65
N PHE A 254 10.80 -5.18 9.76
CA PHE A 254 12.20 -4.69 9.78
C PHE A 254 12.37 -3.55 10.78
N TYR A 255 11.67 -2.43 10.59
CA TYR A 255 11.81 -1.30 11.52
C TYR A 255 11.17 -1.60 12.86
N SER A 256 10.16 -2.49 12.90
CA SER A 256 9.39 -2.78 14.10
C SER A 256 10.24 -3.52 15.12
N LYS A 257 10.90 -4.60 14.67
CA LYS A 257 11.89 -5.34 15.47
C LYS A 257 13.08 -4.47 15.87
N MET A 258 13.48 -3.54 15.02
CA MET A 258 14.61 -2.66 15.30
C MET A 258 14.28 -1.61 16.38
N PHE A 259 13.09 -1.00 16.36
CA PHE A 259 12.79 0.19 17.18
C PHE A 259 11.76 -0.01 18.26
N LEU A 260 10.74 -0.86 18.07
CA LEU A 260 9.57 -0.89 18.97
C LEU A 260 9.82 -1.76 20.22
N GLY A 261 10.85 -2.61 20.20
CA GLY A 261 11.30 -3.36 21.37
C GLY A 261 10.25 -4.32 21.91
N ASN A 262 9.57 -3.91 22.99
CA ASN A 262 8.59 -4.73 23.72
C ASN A 262 7.13 -4.44 23.30
N ILE A 263 6.89 -3.52 22.37
CA ILE A 263 5.54 -3.26 21.86
C ILE A 263 5.13 -4.46 21.00
N THR A 264 4.10 -5.18 21.45
CA THR A 264 3.55 -6.31 20.72
C THR A 264 2.75 -5.83 19.51
N LEU A 265 3.06 -6.40 18.36
CA LEU A 265 2.39 -6.20 17.08
C LEU A 265 1.97 -7.57 16.51
N LEU A 266 1.03 -7.57 15.58
CA LEU A 266 0.65 -8.77 14.81
C LEU A 266 1.67 -9.14 13.70
N SER A 267 2.55 -8.21 13.35
CA SER A 267 3.52 -8.27 12.24
C SER A 267 4.88 -8.84 12.63
#